data_AF-W1X7X3-F1
#
_entry.id   AF-W1X7X3-F1
#
_cell.length_a   1.000
_cell.length_b   1.000
_cell.length_c   1.000
_cell.angle_alpha   90.00
_cell.angle_beta   90.00
_cell.angle_gamma   90.00
#
_symmetry.space_group_name_H-M   'P 1'
#
loop_
_entity.id
_entity.type
_entity.pdbx_description
1 polymer ?
#
loop_
_entity_poly.entity_id
_entity_poly.type
_entity_poly.pdbx_seq_one_letter_code
_entity_poly.pdbx_strand_id
1 'polypeptide(L)'
;KKGIKGQVDSKESAIGMNWIKEMMELQDQSNDAQDFVDSVKENYLAEEIYVFTPDGAVRSLPKDSGPIDFAYEIHTKVGEKAVGAKVNGRMVP
;
A
#
# COMPACT_ATOMS: atom_id res chain seq x y z
N LYS A 1 -19.68 6.70 -22.12
CA LYS A 1 -18.42 6.32 -21.44
C LYS A 1 -18.74 6.08 -19.97
N LYS A 2 -18.92 4.82 -19.55
CA LYS A 2 -19.31 4.47 -18.18
C LYS A 2 -18.00 4.25 -17.40
N GLY A 3 -17.73 5.14 -16.43
CA GLY A 3 -16.52 5.07 -15.61
C GLY A 3 -16.54 3.86 -14.69
N ILE A 4 -15.43 3.14 -14.62
CA ILE A 4 -15.20 2.06 -13.66
C ILE A 4 -14.83 2.73 -12.34
N LYS A 5 -15.70 2.65 -11.34
CA LYS A 5 -15.36 2.97 -9.95
C LYS A 5 -14.70 1.73 -9.36
N GLY A 6 -13.37 1.75 -9.23
CA GLY A 6 -12.64 0.77 -8.44
C GLY A 6 -13.11 0.84 -6.99
N GLN A 7 -13.62 -0.28 -6.48
CA GLN A 7 -13.97 -0.46 -5.08
C GLN A 7 -12.64 -0.66 -4.34
N VAL A 8 -12.22 0.35 -3.56
CA VAL A 8 -11.06 0.20 -2.66
C VAL A 8 -11.50 -0.75 -1.54
N ASP A 9 -10.75 -1.83 -1.34
CA ASP A 9 -11.12 -2.93 -0.44
C ASP A 9 -10.99 -2.52 1.03
N SER A 10 -12.10 -2.02 1.57
CA SER A 10 -12.29 -1.53 2.95
C SER A 10 -11.88 -2.50 4.08
N LYS A 11 -11.55 -3.76 3.78
CA LYS A 11 -11.18 -4.77 4.79
C LYS A 11 -9.73 -4.70 5.24
N GLU A 12 -8.79 -4.29 4.39
CA GLU A 12 -7.37 -4.24 4.75
C GLU A 12 -7.05 -3.03 5.64
N SER A 13 -7.70 -1.88 5.40
CA SER A 13 -7.62 -0.71 6.28
C SER A 13 -8.15 -0.99 7.69
N ALA A 14 -9.09 -1.93 7.85
CA ALA A 14 -9.69 -2.24 9.15
C ALA A 14 -8.71 -2.91 10.13
N ILE A 15 -7.76 -3.71 9.63
CA ILE A 15 -6.80 -4.45 10.47
C ILE A 15 -5.78 -3.47 11.09
N GLY A 16 -5.37 -2.44 10.34
CA GLY A 16 -4.46 -1.39 10.82
C GLY A 16 -5.07 -0.38 11.79
N MET A 17 -6.39 -0.38 12.02
CA MET A 17 -7.06 0.58 12.91
C MET A 17 -7.36 0.03 14.31
N ASN A 18 -7.31 -1.29 14.51
CA ASN A 18 -7.67 -1.87 15.81
C ASN A 18 -6.63 -1.56 16.91
N TRP A 19 -5.34 -1.61 16.60
CA TRP A 19 -4.29 -1.29 17.57
C TRP A 19 -4.32 0.18 18.02
N ILE A 20 -4.79 1.09 17.16
CA ILE A 20 -4.96 2.52 17.49
C ILE A 20 -6.09 2.70 18.49
N LYS A 21 -7.22 1.98 18.32
CA LYS A 21 -8.33 2.02 19.29
C LYS A 21 -7.91 1.49 20.66
N GLU A 22 -7.17 0.39 20.68
CA GLU A 22 -6.63 -0.18 21.93
C GLU A 22 -5.68 0.78 22.65
N MET A 23 -4.89 1.56 21.90
CA MET A 23 -4.01 2.59 22.47
C MET A 23 -4.78 3.81 22.99
N MET A 24 -5.87 4.22 22.33
CA MET A 24 -6.72 5.34 22.79
C MET A 24 -7.45 5.01 24.11
N GLU A 25 -7.93 3.78 24.28
CA GLU A 25 -8.58 3.33 25.51
C GLU A 25 -7.64 3.40 26.74
N LEU A 26 -6.32 3.37 26.51
CA LEU A 26 -5.32 3.50 27.56
C LEU A 26 -4.96 4.95 27.91
N GLN A 27 -5.33 5.93 27.09
CA GLN A 27 -4.81 7.30 27.15
C GLN A 27 -5.87 8.37 27.47
N ASP A 28 -6.91 8.02 28.25
CA ASP A 28 -8.04 8.89 28.67
C ASP A 28 -7.65 10.07 29.60
N GLN A 29 -6.62 10.82 29.25
CA GLN A 29 -6.24 12.12 29.83
C GLN A 29 -5.50 12.98 28.79
N SER A 30 -6.22 13.61 27.85
CA SER A 30 -5.95 14.94 27.24
C SER A 30 -6.51 15.06 25.82
N ASN A 31 -6.86 16.29 25.43
CA ASN A 31 -7.35 16.69 24.11
C ASN A 31 -6.41 16.36 22.92
N ASP A 32 -5.23 15.79 23.14
CA ASP A 32 -4.22 15.49 22.11
C ASP A 32 -4.47 14.18 21.34
N ALA A 33 -5.34 13.29 21.83
CA ALA A 33 -5.54 11.98 21.23
C ALA A 33 -6.20 12.04 19.84
N GLN A 34 -7.12 13.00 19.63
CA GLN A 34 -7.83 13.15 18.35
C GLN A 34 -6.89 13.64 17.25
N ASP A 35 -6.10 14.68 17.53
CA ASP A 35 -5.13 15.26 16.60
C ASP A 35 -3.99 14.26 16.29
N PHE A 36 -3.56 13.47 17.29
CA PHE A 36 -2.60 12.38 17.08
C PHE A 36 -3.15 11.31 16.13
N VAL A 37 -4.37 10.83 16.38
CA VAL A 37 -5.01 9.81 15.54
C VAL A 37 -5.19 10.30 14.11
N ASP A 38 -5.57 11.56 13.92
CA ASP A 38 -5.76 12.11 12.59
C ASP A 38 -4.41 12.31 11.87
N SER A 39 -3.34 12.72 12.58
CA SER A 39 -1.98 12.75 12.01
C SER A 39 -1.44 11.35 11.62
N VAL A 40 -1.75 10.32 12.41
CA VAL A 40 -1.36 8.93 12.12
C VAL A 40 -2.14 8.40 10.93
N LYS A 41 -3.45 8.69 10.85
CA LYS A 41 -4.28 8.32 9.70
C LYS A 41 -3.80 9.00 8.42
N GLU A 42 -3.48 10.28 8.45
CA GLU A 42 -2.95 11.00 7.28
C GLU A 42 -1.62 10.41 6.80
N ASN A 43 -0.73 10.04 7.72
CA ASN A 43 0.55 9.42 7.38
C ASN A 43 0.41 7.95 6.93
N TYR A 44 -0.67 7.27 7.35
CA TYR A 44 -1.00 5.89 6.99
C TYR A 44 -1.78 5.76 5.67
N LEU A 45 -2.35 6.86 5.14
CA LEU A 45 -2.88 6.90 3.78
C LEU A 45 -1.71 6.80 2.80
N ALA A 46 -1.18 5.60 2.64
CA ALA A 46 -0.16 5.28 1.67
C ALA A 46 -0.70 5.70 0.29
N GLU A 47 -0.04 6.70 -0.31
CA GLU A 47 -0.23 6.96 -1.72
C GLU A 47 0.09 5.66 -2.48
N GLU A 48 -0.69 5.29 -3.48
CA GLU A 48 -0.48 4.07 -4.27
C GLU A 48 0.06 4.43 -5.66
N ILE A 49 0.88 3.54 -6.22
CA ILE A 49 1.28 3.56 -7.63
C ILE A 49 0.62 2.39 -8.37
N TYR A 50 0.31 2.59 -9.65
CA TYR A 50 -0.24 1.56 -10.51
C TYR A 50 0.78 1.14 -11.56
N VAL A 51 1.00 -0.16 -11.68
CA VAL A 51 1.96 -0.76 -12.62
C VAL A 51 1.27 -1.77 -13.54
N PHE A 52 1.76 -1.84 -14.77
CA PHE A 52 1.29 -2.82 -15.75
C PHE A 52 2.20 -4.04 -15.74
N THR A 53 1.60 -5.22 -15.69
CA THR A 53 2.29 -6.48 -15.98
C THR A 53 2.50 -6.64 -17.49
N PRO A 54 3.43 -7.50 -17.95
CA PRO A 54 3.65 -7.75 -19.37
C PRO A 54 2.44 -8.30 -20.12
N ASP A 55 1.53 -8.99 -19.44
CA ASP A 55 0.26 -9.50 -19.98
C ASP A 55 -0.89 -8.48 -19.91
N GLY A 56 -0.63 -7.25 -19.44
CA GLY A 56 -1.56 -6.13 -19.49
C GLY A 56 -2.49 -5.99 -18.28
N ALA A 57 -2.32 -6.81 -17.24
CA ALA A 57 -3.00 -6.59 -15.97
C ALA A 57 -2.44 -5.36 -15.22
N VAL A 58 -3.25 -4.78 -14.35
CA VAL A 58 -2.87 -3.64 -13.51
C VAL A 58 -2.76 -4.11 -12.06
N ARG A 59 -1.69 -3.71 -11.39
CA ARG A 59 -1.48 -3.95 -9.95
C ARG A 59 -1.27 -2.61 -9.25
N SER A 60 -1.79 -2.47 -8.03
CA SER A 60 -1.44 -1.37 -7.12
C SER A 60 -0.31 -1.81 -6.21
N LEU A 61 0.59 -0.88 -5.90
CA LEU A 61 1.64 -1.04 -4.90
C LEU A 61 1.70 0.24 -4.05
N PRO A 62 2.20 0.16 -2.81
CA PRO A 62 2.53 1.36 -2.05
C PRO A 62 3.45 2.28 -2.85
N LYS A 63 3.30 3.59 -2.68
CA LYS A 63 4.21 4.57 -3.25
C LYS A 63 5.65 4.26 -2.84
N ASP A 64 6.55 4.57 -3.76
CA ASP A 64 7.98 4.30 -3.66
C ASP A 64 8.37 2.82 -3.65
N SER A 65 7.42 1.90 -3.93
CA SER A 65 7.74 0.49 -4.19
C SER A 65 8.65 0.33 -5.41
N GLY A 66 9.64 -0.55 -5.27
CA GLY A 66 10.60 -0.87 -6.30
C GLY A 66 10.22 -2.11 -7.12
N PRO A 67 11.04 -2.47 -8.11
CA PRO A 67 10.80 -3.67 -8.93
C PRO A 67 10.83 -4.98 -8.14
N ILE A 68 11.58 -5.03 -7.03
CA ILE A 68 11.64 -6.21 -6.16
C ILE A 68 10.31 -6.42 -5.43
N ASP A 69 9.70 -5.34 -4.93
CA ASP A 69 8.39 -5.39 -4.26
C ASP A 69 7.32 -5.87 -5.24
N PHE A 70 7.35 -5.37 -6.48
CA PHE A 70 6.48 -5.87 -7.55
C PHE A 70 6.68 -7.37 -7.83
N ALA A 71 7.92 -7.86 -7.82
CA ALA A 71 8.19 -9.29 -8.02
C ALA A 71 7.58 -10.15 -6.91
N TYR A 72 7.63 -9.68 -5.65
CA TYR A 72 7.00 -10.35 -4.52
C TYR A 72 5.48 -10.27 -4.54
N GLU A 73 4.91 -9.14 -4.99
CA GLU A 73 3.47 -8.97 -5.24
C GLU A 73 2.95 -9.98 -6.28
N ILE A 74 3.75 -10.27 -7.32
CA ILE A 74 3.39 -11.28 -8.32
C ILE A 74 3.41 -12.68 -7.71
N HIS A 75 4.53 -13.08 -7.09
CA HIS A 75 4.66 -14.35 -6.36
C HIS A 75 6.00 -14.38 -5.60
N THR A 76 6.02 -14.93 -4.39
CA THR A 76 7.26 -15.18 -3.60
C THR A 76 8.41 -15.82 -4.40
N LYS A 77 8.16 -16.89 -5.17
CA LYS A 77 9.17 -17.56 -6.01
C LYS A 77 9.73 -16.69 -7.14
N VAL A 78 8.97 -15.68 -7.59
CA VAL A 78 9.42 -14.71 -8.58
C VAL A 78 10.35 -13.70 -7.91
N GLY A 79 9.95 -13.16 -6.77
CA GLY A 79 10.81 -12.29 -5.94
C GLY A 79 12.13 -12.96 -5.54
N GLU A 80 12.08 -14.19 -5.03
CA GLU A 80 13.28 -14.96 -4.61
C GLU A 80 14.28 -15.23 -5.75
N LYS A 81 13.81 -15.27 -6.99
CA LYS A 81 14.63 -15.53 -8.19
C LYS A 81 14.90 -14.27 -9.01
N ALA A 82 14.45 -13.10 -8.54
CA ALA A 82 14.64 -11.85 -9.25
C ALA A 82 16.13 -11.48 -9.25
N VAL A 83 16.68 -11.25 -10.45
CA VAL A 83 18.10 -10.86 -10.66
C VAL A 83 18.26 -9.44 -11.18
N GLY A 84 17.19 -8.85 -11.68
CA GLY A 84 17.17 -7.52 -12.27
C GLY A 84 15.79 -7.22 -12.83
N ALA A 85 15.57 -5.97 -13.20
CA ALA A 85 14.28 -5.51 -13.68
C ALA A 85 14.40 -4.68 -14.95
N LYS A 86 13.33 -4.75 -15.76
CA LYS A 86 13.17 -3.96 -16.98
C LYS A 86 11.85 -3.24 -16.92
N VAL A 87 11.89 -1.91 -16.85
CA VAL A 87 10.72 -1.05 -16.80
C VAL A 87 10.62 -0.30 -18.12
N ASN A 88 9.48 -0.42 -18.81
CA ASN A 88 9.21 0.26 -20.09
C ASN A 88 10.33 0.13 -21.12
N GLY A 89 10.89 -1.07 -21.26
CA GLY A 89 11.95 -1.31 -22.25
C GLY A 89 13.38 -1.06 -21.75
N ARG A 90 13.58 -0.51 -20.54
CA ARG A 90 14.90 -0.10 -20.03
C ARG A 90 15.28 -0.86 -18.75
N MET A 91 16.55 -1.24 -18.63
CA MET A 91 17.08 -1.80 -17.39
C MET A 91 17.05 -0.74 -16.29
N VAL A 92 16.61 -1.12 -15.10
CA VAL A 92 16.59 -0.27 -13.92
C VAL A 92 17.39 -0.94 -12.80
N PRO A 93 17.97 -0.15 -11.88
CA PRO A 93 18.57 -0.69 -10.67
C PRO A 93 17.55 -1.40 -9.78
#